data_AF-A0A2E2ED67-F1
#
_entry.id   AF-A0A2E2ED67-F1
#
_cell.length_a   1.000
_cell.length_b   1.000
_cell.length_c   1.000
_cell.angle_alpha   90.00
_cell.angle_beta   90.00
_cell.angle_gamma   90.00
#
_symmetry.space_group_name_H-M   'P 1'
#
loop_
_entity.id
_entity.type
_entity.pdbx_description
1 polymer ?
#
loop_
_entity_poly.entity_id
_entity_poly.type
_entity_poly.pdbx_seq_one_letter_code
_entity_poly.pdbx_strand_id
1 'polypeptide(L)'
;MVLKVLFFLSFFTTYLFAHTGEYTFEHYYGPNDPMPYIDHYRQEYIFQEDRDEEYYFNKRIQKDIFLLKEFFETEFQIGLECSDEKLKKSVDNYRYLVRLLVLSYLFESLRSYEYTTKALGIKGCSVNWNDFLKSCRPKSERMQIFKKNLPQLLNNLSEVVVPFEKSTDSAKRKWYLHLKKKSPQDLIQYRLLQNCYDKSCKKELDKNQVEKKIKSFCHQDLNLANKICSEEDRLFGVSYRPEVYSLLLKTSHLSPHYQMGCFKRYVENNNHREAFYSQLSVIFPYLYENLQSKNNEPLTGNLFILGALKEYFDKGLKDIFNVEKKKGPKKVISKQEKSEPPKFEKIILPDMPKKAKKKKKKKQKKKVISKKAPKRSAFYIATEFRKKFDLDKARVDMSQLKYDYIFNLEQESKFRETVNRFSRVQSLKDMHELDKLGTRKAPLPLRFLKFLIDKQMHQGLYNIIQVLGDSFYVYNDIDKGIKNSLVRVRIINNQKTQFKWVIEVLP
;
A
#
# COMPACT_ATOMS: atom_id res chain seq x y z
N MET A 1 -60.71 -0.64 44.27
CA MET A 1 -61.16 0.74 44.00
C MET A 1 -60.18 1.68 44.69
N VAL A 2 -59.42 2.44 43.90
CA VAL A 2 -59.09 3.86 44.13
C VAL A 2 -58.30 4.20 45.42
N LEU A 3 -57.00 4.50 45.18
CA LEU A 3 -56.36 5.81 45.44
C LEU A 3 -55.61 6.03 46.76
N LYS A 4 -54.28 5.89 46.65
CA LYS A 4 -53.27 6.98 46.66
C LYS A 4 -53.05 7.80 47.95
N VAL A 5 -51.74 8.04 48.14
CA VAL A 5 -51.03 9.11 48.85
C VAL A 5 -51.07 9.10 50.39
N LEU A 6 -50.00 9.43 51.14
CA LEU A 6 -48.84 10.31 50.91
C LEU A 6 -47.69 9.92 51.88
N PHE A 7 -46.44 10.08 51.40
CA PHE A 7 -45.28 10.68 52.08
C PHE A 7 -44.84 10.18 53.46
N PHE A 8 -43.66 9.55 53.47
CA PHE A 8 -42.45 9.91 54.23
C PHE A 8 -41.64 8.63 54.49
N LEU A 9 -40.71 8.31 53.59
CA LEU A 9 -39.48 7.61 53.98
C LEU A 9 -38.38 8.13 53.07
N SER A 10 -37.52 8.91 53.71
CA SER A 10 -36.33 9.56 53.23
C SER A 10 -35.45 8.61 52.42
N PHE A 11 -35.35 8.91 51.13
CA PHE A 11 -34.25 8.50 50.28
C PHE A 11 -32.93 9.03 50.86
N PHE A 12 -32.18 8.17 51.53
CA PHE A 12 -30.71 8.24 51.54
C PHE A 12 -30.20 7.38 50.39
N THR A 13 -30.50 7.79 49.16
CA THR A 13 -29.62 7.49 48.03
C THR A 13 -28.70 8.69 47.92
N THR A 14 -27.48 8.53 48.36
CA THR A 14 -26.39 9.44 48.02
C THR A 14 -26.37 9.60 46.51
N TYR A 15 -26.86 10.75 46.03
CA TYR A 15 -26.53 11.26 44.72
C TYR A 15 -25.02 11.42 44.69
N LEU A 16 -24.31 10.45 44.11
CA LEU A 16 -23.02 10.71 43.52
C LEU A 16 -23.30 11.69 42.38
N PHE A 17 -23.15 12.97 42.67
CA PHE A 17 -23.02 14.00 41.65
C PHE A 17 -21.93 13.52 40.69
N ALA A 18 -22.30 13.13 39.47
CA ALA A 18 -21.37 13.06 38.37
C ALA A 18 -20.85 14.50 38.16
N HIS A 19 -19.70 14.79 38.77
CA HIS A 19 -19.00 16.04 38.58
C HIS A 19 -18.43 16.04 37.17
N THR A 20 -19.11 16.73 36.25
CA THR A 20 -18.51 17.19 35.00
C THR A 20 -17.61 18.38 35.35
N GLY A 21 -16.38 18.09 35.74
CA GLY A 21 -15.36 19.08 36.06
C GLY A 21 -13.99 18.41 36.03
N GLU A 22 -13.07 19.00 35.27
CA GLU A 22 -11.70 18.52 35.06
C GLU A 22 -11.04 18.08 36.37
N TYR A 23 -10.73 16.79 36.49
CA TYR A 23 -9.93 16.28 37.59
C TYR A 23 -8.49 16.81 37.46
N THR A 24 -7.90 17.20 38.60
CA THR A 24 -6.45 17.46 38.70
C THR A 24 -5.67 16.27 38.13
N PHE A 25 -4.59 16.55 37.39
CA PHE A 25 -3.78 15.59 36.60
C PHE A 25 -3.40 14.28 37.33
N GLU A 26 -3.38 14.27 38.66
CA GLU A 26 -3.10 13.11 39.52
C GLU A 26 -4.22 12.05 39.55
N HIS A 27 -5.44 12.39 39.10
CA HIS A 27 -6.61 11.49 39.10
C HIS A 27 -7.19 11.26 37.70
N TYR A 28 -6.44 11.60 36.64
CA TYR A 28 -6.84 11.27 35.28
C TYR A 28 -6.50 9.80 34.97
N TYR A 29 -7.52 8.94 35.02
CA TYR A 29 -7.36 7.50 34.79
C TYR A 29 -7.31 7.12 33.29
N GLY A 30 -7.45 8.10 32.39
CA GLY A 30 -7.56 7.86 30.96
C GLY A 30 -8.86 7.15 30.57
N PRO A 31 -9.06 6.89 29.27
CA PRO A 31 -10.20 6.11 28.82
C PRO A 31 -10.09 4.65 29.30
N ASN A 32 -11.21 4.08 29.72
CA ASN A 32 -11.41 2.70 30.16
C ASN A 32 -10.94 1.70 29.10
N ASP A 33 -11.12 2.05 27.82
CA ASP A 33 -10.46 1.38 26.70
C ASP A 33 -9.51 2.39 26.01
N PRO A 34 -8.19 2.16 26.02
CA PRO A 34 -7.23 3.03 25.34
C PRO A 34 -7.31 2.97 23.81
N MET A 35 -8.12 2.07 23.24
CA MET A 35 -8.30 1.92 21.80
C MET A 35 -9.46 2.79 21.29
N PRO A 36 -9.19 3.96 20.67
CA PRO A 36 -10.26 4.77 20.08
C PRO A 36 -10.85 4.10 18.84
N TYR A 37 -12.16 4.22 18.68
CA TYR A 37 -12.83 3.96 17.42
C TYR A 37 -12.56 5.12 16.45
N ILE A 38 -12.42 4.82 15.16
CA ILE A 38 -12.34 5.85 14.13
C ILE A 38 -13.73 6.02 13.53
N ASP A 39 -14.34 7.18 13.73
CA ASP A 39 -15.50 7.58 12.93
C ASP A 39 -15.05 7.72 11.48
N HIS A 40 -15.50 6.82 10.61
CA HIS A 40 -15.10 6.81 9.21
C HIS A 40 -15.68 7.98 8.41
N TYR A 41 -16.75 8.63 8.87
CA TYR A 41 -17.36 9.80 8.25
C TYR A 41 -16.67 11.11 8.66
N ARG A 42 -16.34 11.24 9.96
CA ARG A 42 -15.67 12.44 10.52
C ARG A 42 -14.15 12.36 10.52
N GLN A 43 -13.58 11.15 10.36
CA GLN A 43 -12.15 10.86 10.52
C GLN A 43 -11.61 11.27 11.90
N GLU A 44 -12.49 11.20 12.91
CA GLU A 44 -12.16 11.54 14.30
C GLU A 44 -11.97 10.28 15.12
N TYR A 45 -11.04 10.35 16.08
CA TYR A 45 -10.87 9.32 17.09
C TYR A 45 -11.91 9.57 18.18
N ILE A 46 -12.84 8.64 18.33
CA ILE A 46 -13.88 8.67 19.34
C ILE A 46 -13.54 7.59 20.37
N PHE A 47 -13.36 7.97 21.64
CA PHE A 47 -13.15 6.99 22.70
C PHE A 47 -14.48 6.31 23.04
N GLN A 48 -14.38 5.10 23.61
CA GLN A 48 -15.57 4.33 23.93
C GLN A 48 -16.51 5.07 24.90
N GLU A 49 -15.97 5.87 25.83
CA GLU A 49 -16.80 6.68 26.73
C GLU A 49 -17.51 7.81 26.01
N ASP A 50 -16.85 8.51 25.10
CA ASP A 50 -17.49 9.58 24.31
C ASP A 50 -18.69 9.00 23.55
N ARG A 51 -18.50 7.81 22.97
CA ARG A 51 -19.58 7.07 22.30
C ARG A 51 -20.66 6.69 23.29
N ASP A 52 -20.33 6.14 24.45
CA ASP A 52 -21.30 5.64 25.42
C ASP A 52 -22.09 6.78 26.07
N GLU A 53 -21.47 7.92 26.35
CA GLU A 53 -22.14 9.14 26.79
C GLU A 53 -23.10 9.65 25.71
N GLU A 54 -22.63 9.77 24.47
CA GLU A 54 -23.45 10.15 23.33
C GLU A 54 -24.64 9.18 23.18
N TYR A 55 -24.40 7.86 23.21
CA TYR A 55 -25.44 6.84 23.09
C TYR A 55 -26.41 6.81 24.27
N TYR A 56 -25.95 7.11 25.49
CA TYR A 56 -26.77 7.08 26.70
C TYR A 56 -27.85 8.17 26.67
N PHE A 57 -27.46 9.40 26.31
CA PHE A 57 -28.42 10.47 26.11
C PHE A 57 -29.28 10.23 24.86
N ASN A 58 -28.68 9.71 23.78
CA ASN A 58 -29.38 9.49 22.52
C ASN A 58 -30.41 8.35 22.58
N LYS A 59 -30.22 7.32 23.42
CA LYS A 59 -31.23 6.25 23.62
C LYS A 59 -32.54 6.76 24.23
N ARG A 60 -32.56 7.94 24.85
CA ARG A 60 -33.75 8.54 25.48
C ARG A 60 -34.51 9.50 24.58
N ILE A 61 -33.96 9.86 23.42
CA ILE A 61 -34.58 10.72 22.41
C ILE A 61 -34.95 9.86 21.18
N GLN A 62 -35.99 10.22 20.42
CA GLN A 62 -36.47 9.43 19.28
C GLN A 62 -35.37 9.19 18.24
N LYS A 63 -35.18 7.91 17.85
CA LYS A 63 -34.15 7.46 16.90
C LYS A 63 -34.16 8.23 15.57
N ASP A 64 -35.33 8.65 15.10
CA ASP A 64 -35.51 9.30 13.80
C ASP A 64 -34.89 10.70 13.74
N ILE A 65 -34.87 11.43 14.86
CA ILE A 65 -34.26 12.77 14.94
C ILE A 65 -32.74 12.68 14.80
N PHE A 66 -32.13 11.60 15.30
CA PHE A 66 -30.69 11.40 15.17
C PHE A 66 -30.26 10.83 13.83
N LEU A 67 -31.05 9.94 13.23
CA LEU A 67 -30.80 9.56 11.84
C LEU A 67 -30.82 10.79 10.93
N LEU A 68 -31.69 11.76 11.22
CA LEU A 68 -31.74 13.03 10.53
C LEU A 68 -30.52 13.92 10.84
N LYS A 69 -30.10 14.02 12.11
CA LYS A 69 -28.89 14.77 12.51
C LYS A 69 -27.63 14.16 11.88
N GLU A 70 -27.46 12.86 11.97
CA GLU A 70 -26.37 12.10 11.35
C GLU A 70 -26.37 12.29 9.84
N PHE A 71 -27.54 12.21 9.18
CA PHE A 71 -27.68 12.56 7.77
C PHE A 71 -27.23 14.00 7.46
N PHE A 72 -27.64 14.99 8.25
CA PHE A 72 -27.27 16.39 8.03
C PHE A 72 -25.80 16.68 8.30
N GLU A 73 -25.22 16.07 9.33
CA GLU A 73 -23.82 16.25 9.72
C GLU A 73 -22.85 15.40 8.88
N THR A 74 -23.34 14.37 8.20
CA THR A 74 -22.53 13.51 7.33
C THR A 74 -23.00 13.61 5.88
N GLU A 75 -23.97 12.80 5.47
CA GLU A 75 -24.35 12.60 4.06
C GLU A 75 -24.73 13.88 3.31
N PHE A 76 -25.39 14.82 3.99
CA PHE A 76 -25.80 16.10 3.42
C PHE A 76 -24.61 17.04 3.21
N GLN A 77 -23.72 17.20 4.20
CA GLN A 77 -22.48 17.98 4.03
C GLN A 77 -21.59 17.37 2.94
N ILE A 78 -21.43 16.05 2.98
CA ILE A 78 -20.74 15.24 1.98
C ILE A 78 -21.31 15.48 0.56
N GLY A 79 -22.63 15.59 0.44
CA GLY A 79 -23.33 15.91 -0.82
C GLY A 79 -23.15 17.35 -1.28
N LEU A 80 -23.13 18.33 -0.36
CA LEU A 80 -22.93 19.75 -0.63
C LEU A 80 -21.50 20.09 -1.08
N GLU A 81 -20.50 19.37 -0.59
CA GLU A 81 -19.10 19.64 -0.91
C GLU A 81 -18.68 19.25 -2.34
N CYS A 82 -19.47 18.39 -3.00
CA CYS A 82 -19.20 17.89 -4.35
C CYS A 82 -19.98 18.63 -5.45
N SER A 83 -19.43 19.75 -5.91
CA SER A 83 -19.94 20.44 -7.10
C SER A 83 -19.78 19.58 -8.38
N ASP A 84 -20.59 19.86 -9.40
CA ASP A 84 -20.53 19.17 -10.70
C ASP A 84 -19.13 19.25 -11.33
N GLU A 85 -18.44 20.37 -11.15
CA GLU A 85 -17.08 20.56 -11.65
C GLU A 85 -16.08 19.64 -10.93
N LYS A 86 -16.17 19.53 -9.59
CA LYS A 86 -15.32 18.62 -8.80
C LYS A 86 -15.60 17.16 -9.13
N LEU A 87 -16.87 16.81 -9.32
CA LEU A 87 -17.29 15.47 -9.72
C LEU A 87 -16.69 15.13 -11.09
N LYS A 88 -16.87 15.99 -12.09
CA LYS A 88 -16.39 15.79 -13.46
C LYS A 88 -14.88 15.57 -13.54
N LYS A 89 -14.09 16.30 -12.73
CA LYS A 89 -12.64 16.11 -12.63
C LYS A 89 -12.23 14.77 -12.00
N SER A 90 -13.12 14.14 -11.23
CA SER A 90 -12.82 12.93 -10.45
C SER A 90 -13.41 11.65 -11.05
N VAL A 91 -14.32 11.75 -12.04
CA VAL A 91 -14.98 10.59 -12.69
C VAL A 91 -13.99 9.53 -13.17
N ASP A 92 -12.97 9.93 -13.93
CA ASP A 92 -11.99 8.98 -14.49
C ASP A 92 -11.18 8.29 -13.39
N ASN A 93 -10.95 9.00 -12.28
CA ASN A 93 -10.28 8.45 -11.11
C ASN A 93 -11.14 7.38 -10.42
N TYR A 94 -12.41 7.67 -10.17
CA TYR A 94 -13.32 6.70 -9.56
C TYR A 94 -13.51 5.47 -10.42
N ARG A 95 -13.69 5.68 -11.73
CA ARG A 95 -13.82 4.58 -12.69
C ARG A 95 -12.56 3.71 -12.68
N TYR A 96 -11.38 4.31 -12.64
CA TYR A 96 -10.12 3.58 -12.53
C TYR A 96 -10.01 2.78 -11.22
N LEU A 97 -10.32 3.39 -10.08
CA LEU A 97 -10.24 2.74 -8.77
C LEU A 97 -11.20 1.56 -8.64
N VAL A 98 -12.44 1.70 -9.11
CA VAL A 98 -13.41 0.60 -9.11
C VAL A 98 -12.94 -0.54 -10.00
N ARG A 99 -12.50 -0.24 -11.23
CA ARG A 99 -11.93 -1.26 -12.14
C ARG A 99 -10.77 -2.00 -11.51
N LEU A 100 -9.87 -1.26 -10.88
CA LEU A 100 -8.69 -1.82 -10.24
C LEU A 100 -9.07 -2.73 -9.05
N LEU A 101 -10.04 -2.32 -8.23
CA LEU A 101 -10.52 -3.13 -7.12
C LEU A 101 -11.16 -4.43 -7.61
N VAL A 102 -12.04 -4.35 -8.61
CA VAL A 102 -12.67 -5.54 -9.20
C VAL A 102 -11.63 -6.44 -9.86
N LEU A 103 -10.65 -5.89 -10.58
CA LEU A 103 -9.52 -6.66 -11.13
C LEU A 103 -8.72 -7.38 -10.03
N SER A 104 -8.47 -6.70 -8.91
CA SER A 104 -7.77 -7.26 -7.76
C SER A 104 -8.54 -8.44 -7.16
N TYR A 105 -9.85 -8.32 -6.98
CA TYR A 105 -10.68 -9.41 -6.46
C TYR A 105 -10.80 -10.59 -7.44
N LEU A 106 -10.91 -10.32 -8.74
CA LEU A 106 -10.86 -11.37 -9.78
C LEU A 106 -9.50 -12.08 -9.82
N PHE A 107 -8.43 -11.35 -9.54
CA PHE A 107 -7.09 -11.92 -9.46
C PHE A 107 -6.95 -12.89 -8.28
N GLU A 108 -7.41 -12.47 -7.09
CA GLU A 108 -7.41 -13.34 -5.91
C GLU A 108 -8.35 -14.55 -6.09
N SER A 109 -9.50 -14.38 -6.76
CA SER A 109 -10.41 -15.49 -7.06
C SER A 109 -9.75 -16.54 -7.98
N LEU A 110 -9.07 -16.11 -9.03
CA LEU A 110 -8.37 -16.99 -9.96
C LEU A 110 -7.24 -17.77 -9.27
N ARG A 111 -6.48 -17.12 -8.37
CA ARG A 111 -5.48 -17.81 -7.52
C ARG A 111 -6.13 -18.82 -6.58
N SER A 112 -7.25 -18.47 -5.96
CA SER A 112 -8.02 -19.40 -5.12
C SER A 112 -8.51 -20.60 -5.93
N TYR A 113 -8.88 -20.42 -7.19
CA TYR A 113 -9.28 -21.55 -8.03
C TYR A 113 -8.11 -22.45 -8.37
N GLU A 114 -6.97 -21.87 -8.73
CA GLU A 114 -5.74 -22.63 -8.99
C GLU A 114 -5.33 -23.46 -7.76
N TYR A 115 -5.47 -22.89 -6.56
CA TYR A 115 -5.20 -23.60 -5.31
C TYR A 115 -6.11 -24.81 -5.14
N THR A 116 -7.43 -24.63 -5.25
CA THR A 116 -8.38 -25.74 -5.07
C THR A 116 -8.23 -26.80 -6.16
N THR A 117 -7.96 -26.43 -7.41
CA THR A 117 -7.79 -27.41 -8.50
C THR A 117 -6.54 -28.24 -8.34
N LYS A 118 -5.43 -27.62 -7.91
CA LYS A 118 -4.19 -28.32 -7.51
C LYS A 118 -4.45 -29.25 -6.33
N ALA A 119 -5.16 -28.81 -5.29
CA ALA A 119 -5.49 -29.62 -4.13
C ALA A 119 -6.34 -30.85 -4.47
N LEU A 120 -7.30 -30.70 -5.38
CA LEU A 120 -8.16 -31.79 -5.83
C LEU A 120 -7.49 -32.70 -6.87
N GLY A 121 -6.35 -32.30 -7.45
CA GLY A 121 -5.70 -33.02 -8.54
C GLY A 121 -6.57 -33.06 -9.81
N ILE A 122 -7.28 -31.97 -10.11
CA ILE A 122 -8.14 -31.86 -11.30
C ILE A 122 -7.65 -30.73 -12.21
N LYS A 123 -7.89 -30.87 -13.51
CA LYS A 123 -7.54 -29.83 -14.49
C LYS A 123 -8.66 -28.79 -14.51
N GLY A 124 -8.74 -27.88 -13.52
CA GLY A 124 -9.89 -26.95 -13.44
C GLY A 124 -9.60 -25.51 -13.87
N CYS A 125 -8.50 -24.93 -13.41
CA CYS A 125 -8.15 -23.53 -13.66
C CYS A 125 -6.64 -23.43 -13.61
N SER A 126 -6.05 -22.92 -14.69
CA SER A 126 -4.64 -22.57 -14.80
C SER A 126 -4.58 -21.31 -15.65
N VAL A 127 -4.08 -20.22 -15.06
CA VAL A 127 -4.08 -18.91 -15.71
C VAL A 127 -2.68 -18.61 -16.21
N ASN A 128 -2.54 -18.48 -17.53
CA ASN A 128 -1.32 -17.92 -18.11
C ASN A 128 -1.42 -16.39 -18.12
N TRP A 129 -0.81 -15.75 -17.14
CA TRP A 129 -0.83 -14.29 -17.01
C TRP A 129 -0.17 -13.57 -18.19
N ASN A 130 0.76 -14.20 -18.91
CA ASN A 130 1.35 -13.62 -20.11
C ASN A 130 0.32 -13.50 -21.24
N ASP A 131 -0.58 -14.47 -21.36
CA ASP A 131 -1.62 -14.43 -22.40
C ASP A 131 -2.72 -13.44 -22.02
N PHE A 132 -3.09 -13.35 -20.73
CA PHE A 132 -3.94 -12.28 -20.20
C PHE A 132 -3.39 -10.88 -20.54
N LEU A 133 -2.09 -10.67 -20.32
CA LEU A 133 -1.43 -9.39 -20.63
C LEU A 133 -1.44 -9.08 -22.13
N LYS A 134 -1.33 -10.09 -23.00
CA LYS A 134 -1.43 -9.90 -24.46
C LYS A 134 -2.85 -9.54 -24.89
N SER A 135 -3.88 -10.14 -24.28
CA SER A 135 -5.29 -9.87 -24.61
C SER A 135 -5.80 -8.53 -24.09
N CYS A 136 -5.27 -8.04 -22.97
CA CYS A 136 -5.66 -6.75 -22.40
C CYS A 136 -5.24 -5.56 -23.31
N ARG A 137 -6.19 -4.71 -23.71
CA ARG A 137 -5.98 -3.54 -24.58
C ARG A 137 -6.48 -2.25 -23.91
N PRO A 138 -5.74 -1.71 -22.93
CA PRO A 138 -6.17 -0.55 -22.15
C PRO A 138 -6.14 0.74 -22.98
N LYS A 139 -7.12 1.62 -22.77
CA LYS A 139 -7.27 2.88 -23.53
C LYS A 139 -6.72 4.08 -22.76
N SER A 140 -6.97 4.15 -21.45
CA SER A 140 -6.50 5.22 -20.57
C SER A 140 -5.02 5.06 -20.22
N GLU A 141 -4.34 6.18 -19.99
CA GLU A 141 -2.93 6.21 -19.57
C GLU A 141 -2.71 5.40 -18.28
N ARG A 142 -3.64 5.51 -17.32
CA ARG A 142 -3.52 4.81 -16.03
C ARG A 142 -3.61 3.30 -16.17
N MET A 143 -4.54 2.80 -16.99
CA MET A 143 -4.65 1.36 -17.21
C MET A 143 -3.49 0.82 -18.05
N GLN A 144 -2.94 1.63 -18.98
CA GLN A 144 -1.71 1.30 -19.69
C GLN A 144 -0.50 1.18 -18.76
N ILE A 145 -0.35 2.11 -17.83
CA ILE A 145 0.70 2.06 -16.80
C ILE A 145 0.52 0.85 -15.89
N PHE A 146 -0.71 0.57 -15.43
CA PHE A 146 -1.03 -0.63 -14.66
C PHE A 146 -0.59 -1.90 -15.40
N LYS A 147 -1.00 -2.04 -16.66
CA LYS A 147 -0.60 -3.17 -17.52
C LYS A 147 0.92 -3.30 -17.66
N LYS A 148 1.64 -2.17 -17.80
CA LYS A 148 3.10 -2.15 -17.92
C LYS A 148 3.79 -2.66 -16.64
N ASN A 149 3.23 -2.35 -15.48
CA ASN A 149 3.81 -2.71 -14.18
C ASN A 149 3.40 -4.10 -13.69
N LEU A 150 2.25 -4.62 -14.15
CA LEU A 150 1.71 -5.91 -13.74
C LEU A 150 2.70 -7.09 -13.85
N PRO A 151 3.52 -7.25 -14.92
CA PRO A 151 4.50 -8.33 -15.02
C PRO A 151 5.45 -8.44 -13.83
N GLN A 152 5.81 -7.32 -13.21
CA GLN A 152 6.77 -7.33 -12.11
C GLN A 152 6.16 -7.86 -10.83
N LEU A 153 4.90 -7.52 -10.57
CA LEU A 153 4.16 -8.16 -9.51
C LEU A 153 4.04 -9.65 -9.78
N LEU A 154 3.64 -10.01 -11.00
CA LEU A 154 3.45 -11.41 -11.36
C LEU A 154 4.71 -12.24 -11.16
N ASN A 155 5.89 -11.68 -11.41
CA ASN A 155 7.18 -12.33 -11.15
C ASN A 155 7.54 -12.43 -9.66
N ASN A 156 7.07 -11.50 -8.83
CA ASN A 156 7.34 -11.46 -7.39
C ASN A 156 6.29 -12.21 -6.56
N LEU A 157 5.21 -12.66 -7.20
CA LEU A 157 4.18 -13.42 -6.52
C LEU A 157 4.67 -14.84 -6.23
N SER A 158 4.41 -15.30 -5.01
CA SER A 158 4.61 -16.70 -4.67
C SER A 158 3.77 -17.58 -5.59
N GLU A 159 4.36 -18.68 -6.03
CA GLU A 159 3.62 -19.74 -6.71
C GLU A 159 2.52 -20.26 -5.79
N VAL A 160 1.41 -20.68 -6.39
CA VAL A 160 0.33 -21.33 -5.65
C VAL A 160 0.79 -22.74 -5.29
N VAL A 161 1.26 -22.91 -4.06
CA VAL A 161 1.70 -24.18 -3.48
C VAL A 161 0.59 -24.74 -2.59
N VAL A 162 0.32 -26.04 -2.74
CA VAL A 162 -0.67 -26.75 -1.91
C VAL A 162 0.08 -27.69 -0.96
N PRO A 163 -0.13 -27.57 0.36
CA PRO A 163 0.44 -28.51 1.34
C PRO A 163 -0.02 -29.95 1.07
N PHE A 164 0.84 -30.93 1.35
CA PHE A 164 0.55 -32.34 1.08
C PHE A 164 -0.74 -32.80 1.76
N GLU A 165 -1.01 -32.34 2.98
CA GLU A 165 -2.18 -32.67 3.80
C GLU A 165 -3.48 -32.33 3.07
N LYS A 166 -3.48 -31.23 2.32
CA LYS A 166 -4.62 -30.74 1.55
C LYS A 166 -4.84 -31.48 0.24
N SER A 167 -3.86 -32.27 -0.21
CA SER A 167 -3.90 -33.05 -1.45
C SER A 167 -4.16 -34.55 -1.25
N THR A 168 -4.27 -35.00 0.01
CA THR A 168 -4.57 -36.40 0.35
C THR A 168 -5.99 -36.79 -0.09
N ASP A 169 -6.21 -38.08 -0.33
CA ASP A 169 -7.54 -38.57 -0.70
C ASP A 169 -8.59 -38.35 0.40
N SER A 170 -8.17 -38.35 1.67
CA SER A 170 -9.03 -37.99 2.80
C SER A 170 -9.50 -36.52 2.72
N ALA A 171 -8.59 -35.60 2.40
CA ALA A 171 -8.90 -34.18 2.24
C ALA A 171 -9.80 -33.93 1.02
N LYS A 172 -9.54 -34.63 -0.10
CA LYS A 172 -10.42 -34.58 -1.28
C LYS A 172 -11.83 -35.06 -0.94
N ARG A 173 -11.97 -36.22 -0.28
CA ARG A 173 -13.28 -36.72 0.16
C ARG A 173 -13.98 -35.74 1.10
N LYS A 174 -13.24 -35.17 2.07
CA LYS A 174 -13.76 -34.14 2.98
C LYS A 174 -14.28 -32.92 2.23
N TRP A 175 -13.56 -32.47 1.20
CA TRP A 175 -14.00 -31.37 0.33
C TRP A 175 -15.35 -31.70 -0.34
N TYR A 176 -15.48 -32.85 -1.00
CA TYR A 176 -16.76 -33.25 -1.61
C TYR A 176 -17.88 -33.44 -0.58
N LEU A 177 -17.57 -33.91 0.63
CA LEU A 177 -18.54 -34.02 1.72
C LEU A 177 -19.09 -32.65 2.15
N HIS A 178 -18.25 -31.63 2.25
CA HIS A 178 -18.71 -30.27 2.57
C HIS A 178 -19.60 -29.69 1.47
N LEU A 179 -19.29 -29.97 0.20
CA LEU A 179 -20.15 -29.61 -0.92
C LEU A 179 -21.51 -30.31 -0.83
N LYS A 180 -21.53 -31.62 -0.55
CA LYS A 180 -22.77 -32.41 -0.37
C LYS A 180 -23.60 -31.93 0.82
N LYS A 181 -22.95 -31.57 1.94
CA LYS A 181 -23.59 -31.02 3.14
C LYS A 181 -24.00 -29.55 3.02
N LYS A 182 -23.78 -28.91 1.86
CA LYS A 182 -24.05 -27.47 1.62
C LYS A 182 -23.35 -26.56 2.63
N SER A 183 -22.16 -26.96 3.09
CA SER A 183 -21.34 -26.22 4.07
C SER A 183 -20.03 -25.79 3.39
N PRO A 184 -20.05 -24.77 2.51
CA PRO A 184 -18.88 -24.41 1.72
C PRO A 184 -17.73 -23.91 2.61
N GLN A 185 -16.51 -24.30 2.25
CA GLN A 185 -15.26 -23.95 2.94
C GLN A 185 -14.33 -23.14 2.04
N ASP A 186 -14.61 -23.10 0.73
CA ASP A 186 -13.86 -22.30 -0.23
C ASP A 186 -14.76 -21.66 -1.28
N LEU A 187 -14.19 -20.70 -2.02
CA LEU A 187 -14.91 -19.95 -3.04
C LEU A 187 -15.52 -20.83 -4.14
N ILE A 188 -14.85 -21.92 -4.52
CA ILE A 188 -15.37 -22.84 -5.54
C ILE A 188 -16.65 -23.50 -5.03
N GLN A 189 -16.66 -23.98 -3.79
CA GLN A 189 -17.85 -24.59 -3.19
C GLN A 189 -19.00 -23.60 -3.11
N TYR A 190 -18.75 -22.36 -2.67
CA TYR A 190 -19.76 -21.29 -2.69
C TYR A 190 -20.35 -21.10 -4.09
N ARG A 191 -19.50 -20.97 -5.11
CA ARG A 191 -19.95 -20.79 -6.50
C ARG A 191 -20.70 -21.99 -7.06
N LEU A 192 -20.26 -23.22 -6.74
CA LEU A 192 -20.92 -24.44 -7.16
C LEU A 192 -22.32 -24.56 -6.55
N LEU A 193 -22.45 -24.25 -5.25
CA LEU A 193 -23.73 -24.27 -4.56
C LEU A 193 -24.68 -23.22 -5.13
N GLN A 194 -24.24 -21.98 -5.29
CA GLN A 194 -25.08 -20.92 -5.87
C GLN A 194 -25.53 -21.27 -7.30
N ASN A 195 -24.60 -21.74 -8.14
CA ASN A 195 -24.94 -22.20 -9.49
C ASN A 195 -25.94 -23.36 -9.50
N CYS A 196 -25.96 -24.17 -8.44
CA CYS A 196 -26.89 -25.28 -8.28
C CYS A 196 -28.26 -24.87 -7.74
N TYR A 197 -28.34 -23.81 -6.92
CA TYR A 197 -29.61 -23.18 -6.54
C TYR A 197 -30.27 -22.55 -7.78
N ASP A 198 -29.52 -21.82 -8.60
CA ASP A 198 -30.05 -21.13 -9.80
C ASP A 198 -30.51 -22.10 -10.91
N LYS A 199 -29.93 -23.32 -10.96
CA LYS A 199 -30.16 -24.29 -12.06
C LYS A 199 -30.76 -25.63 -11.63
N SER A 200 -31.24 -25.75 -10.39
CA SER A 200 -31.87 -26.98 -9.87
C SER A 200 -30.98 -28.24 -10.05
N CYS A 201 -29.79 -28.27 -9.43
CA CYS A 201 -28.99 -29.51 -9.42
C CYS A 201 -29.70 -30.59 -8.59
N LYS A 202 -30.51 -31.44 -9.23
CA LYS A 202 -31.22 -32.55 -8.59
C LYS A 202 -30.33 -33.74 -8.22
N LYS A 203 -29.07 -33.76 -8.65
CA LYS A 203 -28.11 -34.86 -8.43
C LYS A 203 -26.78 -34.33 -7.90
N GLU A 204 -26.09 -35.16 -7.11
CA GLU A 204 -24.73 -34.91 -6.65
C GLU A 204 -23.81 -34.65 -7.85
N LEU A 205 -23.00 -33.60 -7.76
CA LEU A 205 -22.06 -33.25 -8.82
C LEU A 205 -20.93 -34.29 -8.84
N ASP A 206 -20.83 -35.05 -9.93
CA ASP A 206 -19.69 -35.92 -10.14
C ASP A 206 -18.39 -35.12 -10.37
N LYS A 207 -17.24 -35.80 -10.28
CA LYS A 207 -15.90 -35.18 -10.45
C LYS A 207 -15.76 -34.44 -11.79
N ASN A 208 -16.31 -34.98 -12.88
CA ASN A 208 -16.19 -34.40 -14.21
C ASN A 208 -17.04 -33.13 -14.35
N GLN A 209 -18.23 -33.12 -13.75
CA GLN A 209 -19.11 -31.96 -13.69
C GLN A 209 -18.47 -30.84 -12.86
N VAL A 210 -17.86 -31.18 -11.72
CA VAL A 210 -17.11 -30.22 -10.91
C VAL A 210 -15.97 -29.62 -11.73
N GLU A 211 -15.14 -30.43 -12.39
CA GLU A 211 -14.04 -29.93 -13.24
C GLU A 211 -14.56 -28.99 -14.35
N LYS A 212 -15.64 -29.39 -15.06
CA LYS A 212 -16.23 -28.58 -16.13
C LYS A 212 -16.78 -27.24 -15.61
N LYS A 213 -17.45 -27.25 -14.45
CA LYS A 213 -17.97 -26.02 -13.83
C LYS A 213 -16.84 -25.10 -13.39
N ILE A 214 -15.77 -25.64 -12.79
CA ILE A 214 -14.61 -24.84 -12.39
C ILE A 214 -13.92 -24.20 -13.60
N LYS A 215 -13.75 -24.93 -14.71
CA LYS A 215 -13.25 -24.36 -15.97
C LYS A 215 -14.13 -23.20 -16.46
N SER A 216 -15.45 -23.37 -16.39
CA SER A 216 -16.39 -22.32 -16.77
C SER A 216 -16.27 -21.08 -15.89
N PHE A 217 -16.16 -21.25 -14.57
CA PHE A 217 -15.93 -20.15 -13.62
C PHE A 217 -14.63 -19.40 -13.89
N CYS A 218 -13.54 -20.15 -14.07
CA CYS A 218 -12.22 -19.60 -14.41
C CYS A 218 -12.27 -18.78 -15.71
N HIS A 219 -12.94 -19.29 -16.75
CA HIS A 219 -13.08 -18.59 -18.03
C HIS A 219 -13.97 -17.33 -17.92
N GLN A 220 -15.07 -17.39 -17.17
CA GLN A 220 -15.94 -16.22 -16.93
C GLN A 220 -15.19 -15.09 -16.21
N ASP A 221 -14.45 -15.42 -15.15
CA ASP A 221 -13.70 -14.44 -14.36
C ASP A 221 -12.55 -13.85 -15.17
N LEU A 222 -11.82 -14.68 -15.94
CA LEU A 222 -10.75 -14.21 -16.83
C LEU A 222 -11.28 -13.32 -17.97
N ASN A 223 -12.44 -13.66 -18.54
CA ASN A 223 -13.08 -12.82 -19.55
C ASN A 223 -13.53 -11.47 -18.98
N LEU A 224 -14.09 -11.45 -17.77
CA LEU A 224 -14.44 -10.19 -17.10
C LEU A 224 -13.18 -9.38 -16.81
N ALA A 225 -12.12 -10.00 -16.27
CA ALA A 225 -10.85 -9.33 -16.03
C ALA A 225 -10.28 -8.72 -17.32
N ASN A 226 -10.35 -9.43 -18.45
CA ASN A 226 -9.93 -8.92 -19.75
C ASN A 226 -10.77 -7.72 -20.19
N LYS A 227 -12.11 -7.77 -20.05
CA LYS A 227 -12.99 -6.63 -20.38
C LYS A 227 -12.66 -5.40 -19.54
N ILE A 228 -12.41 -5.58 -18.25
CA ILE A 228 -12.05 -4.48 -17.34
C ILE A 228 -10.69 -3.89 -17.69
N CYS A 229 -9.69 -4.75 -17.92
CA CYS A 229 -8.35 -4.34 -18.29
C CYS A 229 -8.33 -3.60 -19.65
N SER A 230 -9.18 -4.01 -20.60
CA SER A 230 -9.39 -3.32 -21.88
C SER A 230 -10.37 -2.13 -21.81
N GLU A 231 -10.90 -1.84 -20.63
CA GLU A 231 -11.86 -0.75 -20.37
C GLU A 231 -13.14 -0.81 -21.21
N GLU A 232 -13.58 -2.03 -21.52
CA GLU A 232 -14.83 -2.38 -22.20
C GLU A 232 -15.94 -2.79 -21.22
N ASP A 233 -15.65 -2.70 -19.92
CA ASP A 233 -16.59 -2.96 -18.84
C ASP A 233 -17.64 -1.86 -18.67
N ARG A 234 -18.72 -2.22 -17.99
CA ARG A 234 -19.74 -1.30 -17.49
C ARG A 234 -19.86 -1.41 -15.97
N LEU A 235 -18.74 -1.38 -15.25
CA LEU A 235 -18.75 -1.51 -13.78
C LEU A 235 -19.23 -0.24 -13.07
N PHE A 236 -18.79 0.93 -13.55
CA PHE A 236 -18.97 2.24 -12.90
C PHE A 236 -18.66 2.22 -11.40
N GLY A 237 -19.67 2.18 -10.53
CA GLY A 237 -19.55 2.13 -9.08
C GLY A 237 -19.74 0.75 -8.46
N VAL A 238 -20.30 -0.21 -9.21
CA VAL A 238 -20.75 -1.53 -8.74
C VAL A 238 -21.66 -1.38 -7.53
N SER A 239 -22.70 -0.55 -7.68
CA SER A 239 -23.68 -0.20 -6.64
C SER A 239 -24.37 -1.40 -5.99
N TYR A 240 -24.47 -2.52 -6.69
CA TYR A 240 -25.04 -3.77 -6.19
C TYR A 240 -24.09 -4.58 -5.29
N ARG A 241 -22.87 -4.09 -5.00
CA ARG A 241 -21.91 -4.69 -4.06
C ARG A 241 -21.44 -3.64 -3.03
N PRO A 242 -22.03 -3.60 -1.82
CA PRO A 242 -21.67 -2.61 -0.80
C PRO A 242 -20.21 -2.72 -0.34
N GLU A 243 -19.58 -3.88 -0.51
CA GLU A 243 -18.17 -4.11 -0.21
C GLU A 243 -17.27 -3.22 -1.06
N VAL A 244 -17.62 -2.97 -2.33
CA VAL A 244 -16.83 -2.12 -3.25
C VAL A 244 -16.72 -0.71 -2.71
N TYR A 245 -17.86 -0.13 -2.30
CA TYR A 245 -17.91 1.20 -1.73
C TYR A 245 -17.10 1.28 -0.43
N SER A 246 -17.36 0.34 0.48
CA SER A 246 -16.70 0.26 1.79
C SER A 246 -15.19 0.10 1.70
N LEU A 247 -14.71 -0.74 0.77
CA LEU A 247 -13.29 -0.97 0.54
C LEU A 247 -12.60 0.27 0.01
N LEU A 248 -13.21 0.97 -0.94
CA LEU A 248 -12.61 2.17 -1.54
C LEU A 248 -12.54 3.33 -0.55
N LEU A 249 -13.55 3.50 0.33
CA LEU A 249 -13.52 4.52 1.38
C LEU A 249 -12.38 4.30 2.39
N LYS A 250 -12.03 3.04 2.68
CA LYS A 250 -10.90 2.71 3.56
C LYS A 250 -9.53 3.00 2.92
N THR A 251 -9.49 3.38 1.64
CA THR A 251 -8.23 3.71 0.97
C THR A 251 -7.90 5.19 1.12
N SER A 252 -6.60 5.49 1.25
CA SER A 252 -6.09 6.86 1.23
C SER A 252 -6.41 7.63 -0.07
N HIS A 253 -6.84 6.94 -1.13
CA HIS A 253 -7.17 7.52 -2.43
C HIS A 253 -8.51 8.25 -2.49
N LEU A 254 -9.35 8.09 -1.46
CA LEU A 254 -10.62 8.80 -1.26
C LEU A 254 -10.62 9.60 0.06
N SER A 255 -9.45 9.91 0.62
CA SER A 255 -9.27 10.41 2.00
C SER A 255 -9.89 11.77 2.35
N PRO A 256 -10.10 12.74 1.44
CA PRO A 256 -10.83 13.97 1.77
C PRO A 256 -12.35 13.74 1.83
N HIS A 257 -13.03 14.36 2.80
CA HIS A 257 -14.49 14.28 3.00
C HIS A 257 -15.29 14.54 1.68
N TYR A 258 -14.92 15.58 0.94
CA TYR A 258 -15.53 15.86 -0.37
C TYR A 258 -15.34 14.75 -1.42
N GLN A 259 -14.25 13.96 -1.37
CA GLN A 259 -14.01 12.86 -2.32
C GLN A 259 -14.93 11.68 -2.03
N MET A 260 -15.23 11.43 -0.75
CA MET A 260 -16.19 10.40 -0.34
C MET A 260 -17.60 10.73 -0.87
N GLY A 261 -18.00 11.99 -0.77
CA GLY A 261 -19.29 12.46 -1.29
C GLY A 261 -19.39 12.49 -2.79
N CYS A 262 -18.32 12.96 -3.44
CA CYS A 262 -18.21 12.84 -4.88
C CYS A 262 -18.26 11.39 -5.36
N PHE A 263 -17.69 10.45 -4.61
CA PHE A 263 -17.75 9.04 -4.98
C PHE A 263 -19.16 8.46 -4.77
N LYS A 264 -19.84 8.77 -3.65
CA LYS A 264 -21.25 8.38 -3.42
C LYS A 264 -22.14 8.87 -4.57
N ARG A 265 -22.08 10.17 -4.87
CA ARG A 265 -22.81 10.80 -5.97
C ARG A 265 -22.44 10.20 -7.33
N TYR A 266 -21.18 9.82 -7.55
CA TYR A 266 -20.75 9.12 -8.76
C TYR A 266 -21.44 7.75 -8.91
N VAL A 267 -21.48 6.95 -7.84
CA VAL A 267 -22.14 5.63 -7.84
C VAL A 267 -23.64 5.79 -8.12
N GLU A 268 -24.31 6.69 -7.41
CA GLU A 268 -25.74 6.97 -7.58
C GLU A 268 -26.07 7.44 -9.01
N ASN A 269 -25.29 8.36 -9.55
CA ASN A 269 -25.50 8.88 -10.91
C ASN A 269 -25.25 7.84 -12.02
N ASN A 270 -24.55 6.73 -11.73
CA ASN A 270 -24.18 5.75 -12.75
C ASN A 270 -24.79 4.36 -12.53
N ASN A 271 -25.50 4.11 -11.42
CA ASN A 271 -26.09 2.81 -11.09
C ASN A 271 -26.92 2.19 -12.24
N HIS A 272 -27.72 2.99 -12.94
CA HIS A 272 -28.57 2.58 -14.06
C HIS A 272 -27.78 2.17 -15.31
N ARG A 273 -26.49 2.51 -15.38
CA ARG A 273 -25.59 2.17 -16.50
C ARG A 273 -24.75 0.93 -16.21
N GLU A 274 -24.82 0.41 -14.99
CA GLU A 274 -24.01 -0.71 -14.54
C GLU A 274 -24.48 -2.03 -15.12
N ALA A 275 -23.55 -2.84 -15.61
CA ALA A 275 -23.83 -4.22 -15.93
C ALA A 275 -23.77 -5.08 -14.65
N PHE A 276 -24.78 -5.93 -14.47
CA PHE A 276 -24.78 -6.92 -13.41
C PHE A 276 -23.87 -8.11 -13.79
N TYR A 277 -22.82 -8.33 -12.99
CA TYR A 277 -21.92 -9.47 -13.13
C TYR A 277 -22.17 -10.44 -11.97
N SER A 278 -22.89 -11.53 -12.24
CA SER A 278 -23.32 -12.48 -11.20
C SER A 278 -22.16 -13.10 -10.43
N GLN A 279 -21.01 -13.32 -11.05
CA GLN A 279 -19.82 -13.83 -10.37
C GLN A 279 -19.32 -12.91 -9.24
N LEU A 280 -19.49 -11.59 -9.37
CA LEU A 280 -19.09 -10.64 -8.34
C LEU A 280 -19.96 -10.76 -7.07
N SER A 281 -21.16 -11.34 -7.18
CA SER A 281 -22.04 -11.63 -6.02
C SER A 281 -21.49 -12.64 -5.03
N VAL A 282 -20.58 -13.48 -5.50
CA VAL A 282 -19.98 -14.53 -4.68
C VAL A 282 -18.58 -14.13 -4.27
N ILE A 283 -17.83 -13.57 -5.21
CA ILE A 283 -16.42 -13.26 -5.06
C ILE A 283 -16.22 -12.18 -3.99
N PHE A 284 -17.00 -11.09 -4.03
CA PHE A 284 -16.81 -9.98 -3.11
C PHE A 284 -17.09 -10.34 -1.65
N PRO A 285 -18.27 -10.88 -1.28
CA PRO A 285 -18.54 -11.22 0.12
C PRO A 285 -17.53 -12.24 0.67
N TYR A 286 -17.27 -13.31 -0.08
CA TYR A 286 -16.34 -14.37 0.35
C TYR A 286 -14.92 -13.84 0.55
N LEU A 287 -14.38 -13.09 -0.44
CA LEU A 287 -13.01 -12.58 -0.34
C LEU A 287 -12.90 -11.47 0.70
N TYR A 288 -13.93 -10.63 0.85
CA TYR A 288 -13.93 -9.60 1.88
C TYR A 288 -13.80 -10.21 3.27
N GLU A 289 -14.65 -11.19 3.61
CA GLU A 289 -14.59 -11.90 4.88
C GLU A 289 -13.27 -12.65 5.07
N ASN A 290 -12.83 -13.38 4.04
CA ASN A 290 -11.59 -14.16 4.09
C ASN A 290 -10.35 -13.26 4.27
N LEU A 291 -10.26 -12.14 3.54
CA LEU A 291 -9.15 -11.18 3.69
C LEU A 291 -9.21 -10.45 5.03
N GLN A 292 -10.40 -10.15 5.53
CA GLN A 292 -10.57 -9.53 6.85
C GLN A 292 -10.09 -10.44 7.99
N SER A 293 -10.24 -11.77 7.84
CA SER A 293 -9.70 -12.74 8.80
C SER A 293 -8.17 -12.85 8.79
N LYS A 294 -7.50 -12.31 7.76
CA LYS A 294 -6.05 -12.40 7.58
C LYS A 294 -5.38 -11.06 7.89
N ASN A 295 -4.80 -10.93 9.08
CA ASN A 295 -4.18 -9.68 9.57
C ASN A 295 -3.08 -9.06 8.70
N ASN A 296 -2.49 -9.78 7.73
CA ASN A 296 -1.34 -9.33 6.94
C ASN A 296 -1.62 -9.13 5.44
N GLU A 297 -2.84 -9.41 4.95
CA GLU A 297 -3.20 -9.24 3.54
C GLU A 297 -4.03 -7.96 3.34
N PRO A 298 -3.83 -7.21 2.25
CA PRO A 298 -4.64 -6.01 2.01
C PRO A 298 -6.08 -6.39 1.68
N LEU A 299 -7.05 -5.75 2.36
CA LEU A 299 -8.48 -5.96 2.12
C LEU A 299 -8.90 -5.67 0.67
N THR A 300 -8.16 -4.80 -0.03
CA THR A 300 -8.38 -4.47 -1.44
C THR A 300 -7.78 -5.49 -2.41
N GLY A 301 -7.09 -6.52 -1.90
CA GLY A 301 -6.31 -7.49 -2.67
C GLY A 301 -4.96 -6.95 -3.17
N ASN A 302 -4.10 -7.85 -3.64
CA ASN A 302 -2.71 -7.54 -3.93
C ASN A 302 -2.52 -6.63 -5.17
N LEU A 303 -3.37 -6.76 -6.19
CA LEU A 303 -3.23 -5.93 -7.40
C LEU A 303 -3.57 -4.46 -7.15
N PHE A 304 -4.49 -4.21 -6.21
CA PHE A 304 -5.00 -2.87 -5.96
C PHE A 304 -3.89 -1.93 -5.49
N ILE A 305 -3.03 -2.36 -4.57
CA ILE A 305 -1.96 -1.52 -4.04
C ILE A 305 -1.07 -0.97 -5.16
N LEU A 306 -0.77 -1.78 -6.18
CA LEU A 306 0.13 -1.38 -7.26
C LEU A 306 -0.51 -0.47 -8.29
N GLY A 307 -1.77 -0.72 -8.64
CA GLY A 307 -2.49 0.16 -9.55
C GLY A 307 -2.81 1.50 -8.88
N ALA A 308 -3.03 1.51 -7.57
CA ALA A 308 -3.51 2.68 -6.87
C ALA A 308 -2.41 3.70 -6.54
N LEU A 309 -1.16 3.50 -6.98
CA LEU A 309 0.00 4.40 -6.75
C LEU A 309 -0.08 5.77 -7.47
N LYS A 310 -1.27 6.34 -7.60
CA LYS A 310 -1.61 7.63 -8.20
C LYS A 310 -0.64 8.74 -7.81
N GLU A 311 -0.35 8.91 -6.52
CA GLU A 311 0.53 9.97 -6.05
C GLU A 311 1.98 9.86 -6.56
N TYR A 312 2.45 8.64 -6.77
CA TYR A 312 3.79 8.40 -7.29
C TYR A 312 3.84 8.65 -8.80
N PHE A 313 2.78 8.24 -9.53
CA PHE A 313 2.65 8.52 -10.96
C PHE A 313 2.54 10.02 -11.25
N ASP A 314 1.75 10.75 -10.47
CA ASP A 314 1.54 12.20 -10.62
C ASP A 314 2.81 13.00 -10.24
N LYS A 315 3.64 12.47 -9.32
CA LYS A 315 4.97 13.03 -8.97
C LYS A 315 6.10 12.64 -9.95
N GLY A 316 5.78 12.02 -11.08
CA GLY A 316 6.74 11.70 -12.15
C GLY A 316 7.51 10.39 -11.95
N LEU A 317 7.16 9.59 -10.95
CA LEU A 317 7.77 8.28 -10.69
C LEU A 317 7.04 7.18 -11.49
N LYS A 318 6.84 7.41 -12.80
CA LYS A 318 6.09 6.47 -13.67
C LYS A 318 6.77 5.12 -13.86
N ASP A 319 8.07 5.07 -13.62
CA ASP A 319 8.94 3.92 -13.87
C ASP A 319 9.63 3.39 -12.59
N ILE A 320 9.01 3.51 -11.40
CA ILE A 320 9.57 2.96 -10.13
C ILE A 320 9.98 1.49 -10.27
N PHE A 321 9.22 0.78 -11.09
CA PHE A 321 9.33 -0.64 -11.28
C PHE A 321 10.32 -0.99 -12.41
N ASN A 322 10.61 -0.11 -13.38
CA ASN A 322 11.60 -0.44 -14.41
C ASN A 322 13.00 -0.51 -13.81
N VAL A 323 13.41 -1.70 -13.38
CA VAL A 323 14.81 -2.10 -13.40
C VAL A 323 15.19 -2.04 -14.88
N GLU A 324 15.91 -1.00 -15.29
CA GLU A 324 16.53 -0.98 -16.61
C GLU A 324 17.33 -2.27 -16.73
N LYS A 325 16.80 -3.24 -17.49
CA LYS A 325 17.61 -4.35 -17.98
C LYS A 325 18.73 -3.66 -18.75
N LYS A 326 19.93 -3.60 -18.16
CA LYS A 326 21.15 -3.20 -18.85
C LYS A 326 21.17 -4.04 -20.13
N LYS A 327 20.79 -3.45 -21.25
CA LYS A 327 20.86 -4.11 -22.55
C LYS A 327 22.34 -4.35 -22.75
N GLY A 328 22.75 -5.62 -22.68
CA GLY A 328 24.08 -6.03 -23.11
C GLY A 328 24.34 -5.46 -24.50
N PRO A 329 25.60 -5.11 -24.81
CA PRO A 329 25.93 -4.46 -26.06
C PRO A 329 25.37 -5.27 -27.22
N LYS A 330 24.48 -4.66 -28.01
CA LYS A 330 23.99 -5.25 -29.26
C LYS A 330 25.20 -5.47 -30.16
N LYS A 331 25.52 -6.73 -30.46
CA LYS A 331 26.40 -7.08 -31.58
C LYS A 331 25.79 -6.48 -32.84
N VAL A 332 26.44 -5.46 -33.38
CA VAL A 332 26.15 -4.94 -34.72
C VAL A 332 26.69 -5.97 -35.69
N ILE A 333 25.80 -6.77 -36.25
CA ILE A 333 26.12 -7.59 -37.43
C ILE A 333 25.93 -6.66 -38.62
N SER A 334 27.03 -6.23 -39.25
CA SER A 334 26.97 -5.50 -40.52
C SER A 334 26.53 -6.47 -41.61
N LYS A 335 25.37 -6.23 -42.20
CA LYS A 335 24.96 -6.87 -43.44
C LYS A 335 25.74 -6.19 -44.57
N GLN A 336 26.65 -6.92 -45.21
CA GLN A 336 27.22 -6.53 -46.50
C GLN A 336 26.12 -6.64 -47.56
N GLU A 337 25.92 -5.57 -48.33
CA GLU A 337 25.12 -5.59 -49.55
C GLU A 337 26.05 -5.23 -50.71
N LYS A 338 26.05 -6.10 -51.73
CA LYS A 338 26.89 -6.03 -52.92
C LYS A 338 26.44 -4.91 -53.87
N SER A 339 27.42 -4.43 -54.61
CA SER A 339 27.42 -3.36 -55.62
C SER A 339 26.53 -3.61 -56.85
N GLU A 340 26.10 -2.51 -57.50
CA GLU A 340 26.33 -2.27 -58.93
C GLU A 340 26.32 -0.74 -59.26
N PRO A 341 27.08 -0.26 -60.26
CA PRO A 341 27.37 1.17 -60.44
C PRO A 341 26.56 1.83 -61.58
N PRO A 342 26.32 3.15 -61.54
CA PRO A 342 26.08 3.93 -62.75
C PRO A 342 27.12 5.03 -63.01
N LYS A 343 27.31 5.28 -64.30
CA LYS A 343 28.35 6.07 -64.99
C LYS A 343 28.32 7.57 -64.68
N PHE A 344 29.50 8.20 -64.78
CA PHE A 344 29.70 9.65 -64.70
C PHE A 344 29.48 10.34 -66.06
N GLU A 345 28.73 11.44 -66.06
CA GLU A 345 28.90 12.53 -67.03
C GLU A 345 29.63 13.69 -66.35
N LYS A 346 30.72 14.14 -66.98
CA LYS A 346 31.44 15.37 -66.62
C LYS A 346 30.63 16.57 -67.11
N ILE A 347 30.23 17.46 -66.21
CA ILE A 347 29.75 18.79 -66.58
C ILE A 347 30.60 19.84 -65.86
N ILE A 348 31.07 20.79 -66.67
CA ILE A 348 32.01 21.88 -66.40
C ILE A 348 31.32 22.98 -65.57
N LEU A 349 32.09 23.62 -64.68
CA LEU A 349 31.69 24.76 -63.84
C LEU A 349 31.46 26.03 -64.66
N PRO A 350 30.40 26.81 -64.35
CA PRO A 350 30.42 28.26 -64.48
C PRO A 350 30.75 28.93 -63.15
N ASP A 351 31.53 30.01 -63.24
CA ASP A 351 32.11 30.74 -62.13
C ASP A 351 31.10 31.64 -61.36
N MET A 352 31.45 31.94 -60.11
CA MET A 352 30.59 32.48 -59.04
C MET A 352 29.93 33.86 -59.28
N PRO A 353 28.84 34.15 -58.54
CA PRO A 353 28.67 35.46 -57.94
C PRO A 353 28.63 35.43 -56.40
N LYS A 354 29.58 36.19 -55.84
CA LYS A 354 29.69 36.90 -54.55
C LYS A 354 28.71 36.57 -53.41
N LYS A 355 29.34 36.23 -52.27
CA LYS A 355 28.80 36.11 -50.90
C LYS A 355 27.82 37.23 -50.51
N ALA A 356 26.57 36.84 -50.23
CA ALA A 356 25.69 37.59 -49.34
C ALA A 356 25.90 37.14 -47.88
N LYS A 357 26.25 38.08 -47.00
CA LYS A 357 26.37 37.86 -45.55
C LYS A 357 25.00 37.43 -44.97
N LYS A 358 24.82 36.14 -44.69
CA LYS A 358 23.69 35.67 -43.86
C LYS A 358 23.92 36.04 -42.39
N LYS A 359 22.93 36.72 -41.82
CA LYS A 359 22.81 37.15 -40.41
C LYS A 359 23.24 36.03 -39.44
N LYS A 360 24.12 36.35 -38.50
CA LYS A 360 24.42 35.50 -37.33
C LYS A 360 23.12 35.21 -36.58
N LYS A 361 22.68 33.96 -36.54
CA LYS A 361 21.69 33.49 -35.56
C LYS A 361 22.27 33.76 -34.17
N LYS A 362 21.56 34.55 -33.35
CA LYS A 362 21.85 34.69 -31.91
C LYS A 362 21.86 33.28 -31.31
N LYS A 363 23.02 32.84 -30.83
CA LYS A 363 23.11 31.67 -29.94
C LYS A 363 22.20 31.97 -28.74
N GLN A 364 21.08 31.26 -28.64
CA GLN A 364 20.37 31.17 -27.37
C GLN A 364 21.37 30.68 -26.34
N LYS A 365 21.69 31.53 -25.35
CA LYS A 365 22.43 31.10 -24.17
C LYS A 365 21.63 29.95 -23.56
N LYS A 366 22.15 28.73 -23.61
CA LYS A 366 21.67 27.65 -22.75
C LYS A 366 21.68 28.22 -21.34
N LYS A 367 20.51 28.34 -20.71
CA LYS A 367 20.43 28.57 -19.26
C LYS A 367 21.29 27.48 -18.63
N VAL A 368 22.41 27.89 -18.02
CA VAL A 368 23.13 27.03 -17.09
C VAL A 368 22.14 26.78 -15.98
N ILE A 369 21.53 25.59 -15.98
CA ILE A 369 20.79 25.11 -14.82
C ILE A 369 21.85 25.00 -13.74
N SER A 370 21.81 25.92 -12.78
CA SER A 370 22.63 25.82 -11.57
C SER A 370 22.33 24.44 -10.98
N LYS A 371 23.32 23.54 -10.95
CA LYS A 371 23.22 22.30 -10.18
C LYS A 371 22.93 22.73 -8.75
N LYS A 372 21.68 22.52 -8.27
CA LYS A 372 21.34 22.72 -6.86
C LYS A 372 22.41 22.00 -6.04
N ALA A 373 23.03 22.69 -5.09
CA ALA A 373 24.01 22.08 -4.21
C ALA A 373 23.39 20.81 -3.58
N PRO A 374 24.15 19.71 -3.48
CA PRO A 374 23.64 18.48 -2.89
C PRO A 374 23.18 18.76 -1.45
N LYS A 375 21.93 18.40 -1.13
CA LYS A 375 21.37 18.50 0.21
C LYS A 375 22.24 17.66 1.16
N ARG A 376 22.73 18.27 2.24
CA ARG A 376 23.55 17.61 3.27
C ARG A 376 22.65 17.08 4.39
N SER A 377 23.01 15.94 4.99
CA SER A 377 22.30 15.39 6.15
C SER A 377 22.54 16.20 7.43
N ALA A 378 21.61 16.13 8.37
CA ALA A 378 21.71 16.64 9.73
C ALA A 378 22.95 16.11 10.46
N PHE A 379 23.35 14.87 10.17
CA PHE A 379 24.58 14.28 10.70
C PHE A 379 25.84 15.01 10.21
N TYR A 380 25.90 15.33 8.90
CA TYR A 380 26.99 16.11 8.35
C TYR A 380 27.00 17.54 8.87
N ILE A 381 25.82 18.17 8.97
CA ILE A 381 25.67 19.52 9.51
C ILE A 381 26.20 19.59 10.95
N ALA A 382 25.83 18.64 11.82
CA ALA A 382 26.33 18.57 13.19
C ALA A 382 27.85 18.36 13.25
N THR A 383 28.40 17.54 12.35
CA THR A 383 29.85 17.29 12.27
C THR A 383 30.63 18.54 11.88
N GLU A 384 30.17 19.26 10.85
CA GLU A 384 30.81 20.50 10.40
C GLU A 384 30.63 21.62 11.42
N PHE A 385 29.46 21.70 12.07
CA PHE A 385 29.21 22.64 13.15
C PHE A 385 30.17 22.41 14.32
N ARG A 386 30.34 21.16 14.77
CA ARG A 386 31.31 20.82 15.82
C ARG A 386 32.72 21.28 15.45
N LYS A 387 33.17 20.98 14.23
CA LYS A 387 34.53 21.33 13.76
C LYS A 387 34.73 22.83 13.62
N LYS A 388 33.72 23.54 13.10
CA LYS A 388 33.78 24.99 12.86
C LYS A 388 33.88 25.80 14.15
N PHE A 389 33.21 25.34 15.21
CA PHE A 389 33.16 26.02 16.51
C PHE A 389 34.01 25.34 17.59
N ASP A 390 34.84 24.37 17.19
CA ASP A 390 35.71 23.56 18.06
C ASP A 390 35.05 23.07 19.35
N LEU A 391 33.85 22.49 19.22
CA LEU A 391 33.07 22.01 20.36
C LEU A 391 33.52 20.61 20.78
N ASP A 392 33.49 20.33 22.09
CA ASP A 392 33.72 18.99 22.67
C ASP A 392 32.69 17.96 22.20
N LYS A 393 31.48 18.42 21.85
CA LYS A 393 30.42 17.59 21.29
C LYS A 393 29.37 18.42 20.56
N ALA A 394 28.72 17.83 19.57
CA ALA A 394 27.55 18.40 18.92
C ALA A 394 26.42 17.37 18.81
N ARG A 395 25.19 17.77 19.11
CA ARG A 395 24.02 16.91 18.97
C ARG A 395 23.52 16.91 17.53
N VAL A 396 23.20 15.72 17.03
CA VAL A 396 22.53 15.56 15.74
C VAL A 396 21.04 15.86 15.92
N ASP A 397 20.48 16.66 15.02
CA ASP A 397 19.03 16.87 14.97
C ASP A 397 18.35 15.59 14.47
N MET A 398 17.82 14.82 15.41
CA MET A 398 17.18 13.53 15.14
C MET A 398 15.89 13.68 14.33
N SER A 399 15.22 14.84 14.41
CA SER A 399 13.99 15.12 13.65
C SER A 399 14.30 15.31 12.18
N GLN A 400 15.38 16.04 11.86
CA GLN A 400 15.87 16.19 10.49
C GLN A 400 16.51 14.91 9.97
N LEU A 401 17.29 14.21 10.80
CA LEU A 401 17.94 12.95 10.44
C LEU A 401 16.93 11.90 9.99
N LYS A 402 15.75 11.84 10.62
CA LYS A 402 14.65 10.93 10.23
C LYS A 402 14.33 11.02 8.73
N TYR A 403 14.35 12.23 8.17
CA TYR A 403 14.01 12.51 6.77
C TYR A 403 15.20 12.54 5.82
N ASP A 404 16.44 12.49 6.32
CA ASP A 404 17.64 12.49 5.48
C ASP A 404 17.83 11.20 4.69
N TYR A 405 17.28 10.09 5.21
CA TYR A 405 17.28 8.80 4.53
C TYR A 405 16.06 7.96 4.93
N ILE A 406 15.12 7.76 4.01
CA ILE A 406 13.91 6.97 4.27
C ILE A 406 14.11 5.58 3.66
N PHE A 407 14.05 4.54 4.50
CA PHE A 407 14.11 3.14 4.06
C PHE A 407 12.83 2.79 3.30
N ASN A 408 12.96 2.20 2.12
CA ASN A 408 11.81 1.62 1.43
C ASN A 408 11.47 0.23 2.03
N LEU A 409 10.28 -0.31 1.73
CA LEU A 409 9.79 -1.57 2.34
C LEU A 409 10.68 -2.79 2.03
N GLU A 410 11.29 -2.83 0.84
CA GLU A 410 12.20 -3.92 0.44
C GLU A 410 13.56 -3.85 1.16
N GLN A 411 14.09 -2.63 1.31
CA GLN A 411 15.26 -2.38 2.14
C GLN A 411 14.92 -2.70 3.59
N GLU A 412 13.72 -2.38 4.06
CA GLU A 412 13.32 -2.68 5.42
C GLU A 412 13.30 -4.18 5.71
N SER A 413 12.74 -5.02 4.83
CA SER A 413 12.74 -6.47 5.04
C SER A 413 14.17 -7.05 5.03
N LYS A 414 15.00 -6.64 4.08
CA LYS A 414 16.40 -7.07 3.96
C LYS A 414 17.27 -6.59 5.12
N PHE A 415 17.13 -5.32 5.50
CA PHE A 415 17.86 -4.73 6.61
C PHE A 415 17.37 -5.29 7.94
N ARG A 416 16.08 -5.60 8.12
CA ARG A 416 15.58 -6.17 9.38
C ARG A 416 16.25 -7.50 9.71
N GLU A 417 16.34 -8.43 8.76
CA GLU A 417 17.01 -9.71 9.01
C GLU A 417 18.51 -9.55 9.25
N THR A 418 19.15 -8.73 8.41
CA THR A 418 20.58 -8.43 8.49
C THR A 418 20.92 -7.76 9.83
N VAL A 419 20.27 -6.62 10.13
CA VAL A 419 20.47 -5.85 11.36
C VAL A 419 20.16 -6.67 12.60
N ASN A 420 19.12 -7.52 12.59
CA ASN A 420 18.84 -8.42 13.71
C ASN A 420 19.98 -9.42 13.98
N ARG A 421 20.62 -9.92 12.93
CA ARG A 421 21.76 -10.84 13.06
C ARG A 421 23.00 -10.10 13.55
N PHE A 422 23.31 -8.96 12.92
CA PHE A 422 24.50 -8.15 13.20
C PHE A 422 24.44 -7.36 14.52
N SER A 423 23.27 -7.18 15.11
CA SER A 423 23.10 -6.49 16.40
C SER A 423 23.06 -7.42 17.62
N ARG A 424 23.26 -8.74 17.44
CA ARG A 424 23.41 -9.68 18.56
C ARG A 424 24.75 -9.47 19.26
N VAL A 425 24.77 -9.64 20.58
CA VAL A 425 25.97 -9.46 21.41
C VAL A 425 27.14 -10.31 20.90
N GLN A 426 26.91 -11.60 20.63
CA GLN A 426 27.98 -12.49 20.15
C GLN A 426 28.55 -12.03 18.81
N SER A 427 27.69 -11.72 17.83
CA SER A 427 28.12 -11.26 16.52
C SER A 427 28.87 -9.93 16.59
N LEU A 428 28.43 -8.99 17.46
CA LEU A 428 29.14 -7.74 17.70
C LEU A 428 30.51 -7.96 18.35
N LYS A 429 30.64 -8.90 19.29
CA LYS A 429 31.92 -9.26 19.91
C LYS A 429 32.88 -9.84 18.89
N ASP A 430 32.42 -10.82 18.12
CA ASP A 430 33.23 -11.47 17.08
C ASP A 430 33.74 -10.44 16.06
N MET A 431 32.87 -9.54 15.59
CA MET A 431 33.26 -8.46 14.66
C MET A 431 34.14 -7.39 15.31
N HIS A 432 33.98 -7.11 16.59
CA HIS A 432 34.82 -6.15 17.31
C HIS A 432 36.24 -6.68 17.49
N GLU A 433 36.37 -7.96 17.88
CA GLU A 433 37.65 -8.61 18.15
C GLU A 433 38.40 -8.98 16.85
N LEU A 434 37.70 -9.58 15.88
CA LEU A 434 38.31 -10.06 14.62
C LEU A 434 38.40 -8.95 13.56
N ASP A 435 37.31 -8.23 13.33
CA ASP A 435 37.20 -7.24 12.23
C ASP A 435 37.45 -5.79 12.69
N LYS A 436 37.70 -5.57 13.98
CA LYS A 436 37.94 -4.25 14.60
C LYS A 436 36.76 -3.29 14.41
N LEU A 437 35.54 -3.81 14.43
CA LEU A 437 34.30 -3.04 14.30
C LEU A 437 34.23 -1.89 15.32
N GLY A 438 33.79 -0.72 14.88
CA GLY A 438 33.70 0.48 15.72
C GLY A 438 35.01 1.29 15.81
N THR A 439 36.09 0.84 15.17
CA THR A 439 37.36 1.58 15.09
C THR A 439 37.47 2.40 13.79
N ARG A 440 38.54 3.20 13.64
CA ARG A 440 38.83 3.91 12.38
C ARG A 440 39.02 2.96 11.18
N LYS A 441 39.44 1.71 11.43
CA LYS A 441 39.69 0.71 10.38
C LYS A 441 38.40 0.07 9.87
N ALA A 442 37.42 -0.14 10.75
CA ALA A 442 36.12 -0.71 10.43
C ALA A 442 34.99 0.05 11.15
N PRO A 443 34.60 1.24 10.66
CA PRO A 443 33.52 2.02 11.27
C PRO A 443 32.14 1.44 10.98
N LEU A 444 31.19 1.73 11.87
CA LEU A 444 29.78 1.38 11.67
C LEU A 444 29.11 2.27 10.61
N PRO A 445 28.32 1.74 9.67
CA PRO A 445 27.56 2.57 8.73
C PRO A 445 26.49 3.40 9.46
N LEU A 446 26.34 4.68 9.11
CA LEU A 446 25.33 5.55 9.69
C LEU A 446 23.91 5.05 9.43
N ARG A 447 23.63 4.48 8.24
CA ARG A 447 22.33 3.86 7.95
C ARG A 447 22.00 2.70 8.88
N PHE A 448 22.99 1.94 9.36
CA PHE A 448 22.75 0.84 10.29
C PHE A 448 22.20 1.36 11.63
N LEU A 449 22.82 2.41 12.18
CA LEU A 449 22.37 3.06 13.40
C LEU A 449 21.02 3.76 13.21
N LYS A 450 20.84 4.44 12.08
CA LYS A 450 19.57 5.08 11.74
C LYS A 450 18.44 4.06 11.68
N PHE A 451 18.66 2.89 11.09
CA PHE A 451 17.66 1.83 11.00
C PHE A 451 17.22 1.35 12.39
N LEU A 452 18.19 1.10 13.29
CA LEU A 452 17.91 0.69 14.66
C LEU A 452 17.10 1.75 15.43
N ILE A 453 17.41 3.04 15.24
CA ILE A 453 16.71 4.15 15.89
C ILE A 453 15.29 4.32 15.31
N ASP A 454 15.14 4.35 13.99
CA ASP A 454 13.85 4.53 13.32
C ASP A 454 12.86 3.40 13.62
N LYS A 455 13.37 2.17 13.75
CA LYS A 455 12.57 0.95 14.01
C LYS A 455 12.47 0.60 15.49
N GLN A 456 12.90 1.49 16.38
CA GLN A 456 12.82 1.31 17.83
C GLN A 456 13.45 -0.02 18.30
N MET A 457 14.57 -0.42 17.69
CA MET A 457 15.28 -1.65 18.02
C MET A 457 16.22 -1.42 19.21
N HIS A 458 15.62 -1.13 20.38
CA HIS A 458 16.35 -0.74 21.60
C HIS A 458 17.42 -1.74 22.00
N GLN A 459 17.12 -3.04 21.96
CA GLN A 459 18.06 -4.10 22.32
C GLN A 459 19.34 -4.05 21.46
N GLY A 460 19.20 -3.80 20.16
CA GLY A 460 20.34 -3.72 19.26
C GLY A 460 21.25 -2.53 19.57
N LEU A 461 20.68 -1.38 19.94
CA LEU A 461 21.44 -0.19 20.35
C LEU A 461 22.15 -0.39 21.68
N TYR A 462 21.49 -1.01 22.66
CA TYR A 462 22.12 -1.37 23.93
C TYR A 462 23.27 -2.38 23.75
N ASN A 463 23.10 -3.39 22.91
CA ASN A 463 24.16 -4.36 22.61
C ASN A 463 25.39 -3.68 21.97
N ILE A 464 25.17 -2.71 21.07
CA ILE A 464 26.25 -1.93 20.46
C ILE A 464 27.02 -1.13 21.52
N ILE A 465 26.32 -0.43 22.41
CA ILE A 465 26.95 0.33 23.49
C ILE A 465 27.70 -0.60 24.45
N GLN A 466 27.11 -1.74 24.79
CA GLN A 466 27.73 -2.72 25.67
C GLN A 466 29.03 -3.30 25.10
N VAL A 467 29.08 -3.58 23.79
CA VAL A 467 30.22 -4.24 23.16
C VAL A 467 31.28 -3.25 22.68
N LEU A 468 30.87 -2.13 22.06
CA LEU A 468 31.80 -1.14 21.50
C LEU A 468 32.16 -0.01 22.48
N GLY A 469 31.46 0.08 23.62
CA GLY A 469 31.64 1.10 24.64
C GLY A 469 30.93 2.43 24.34
N ASP A 470 31.21 3.43 25.18
CA ASP A 470 30.53 4.74 25.17
C ASP A 470 30.81 5.61 23.94
N SER A 471 31.78 5.23 23.10
CA SER A 471 32.07 5.95 21.86
C SER A 471 32.73 5.05 20.82
N PHE A 472 32.35 5.21 19.57
CA PHE A 472 32.89 4.43 18.45
C PHE A 472 32.84 5.24 17.15
N TYR A 473 33.51 4.75 16.10
CA TYR A 473 33.56 5.42 14.81
C TYR A 473 32.42 4.98 13.89
N VAL A 474 31.82 5.98 13.22
CA VAL A 474 30.74 5.83 12.27
C VAL A 474 31.15 6.42 10.92
N TYR A 475 30.76 5.74 9.86
CA TYR A 475 30.94 6.17 8.48
C TYR A 475 29.63 6.72 7.94
N ASN A 476 29.64 7.98 7.51
CA ASN A 476 28.50 8.62 6.87
C ASN A 476 28.33 8.09 5.44
N ASP A 477 27.46 7.10 5.29
CA ASP A 477 27.03 6.50 4.02
C ASP A 477 25.73 7.13 3.46
N ILE A 478 25.20 8.17 4.11
CA ILE A 478 24.03 8.92 3.64
C ILE A 478 24.46 10.00 2.63
N ASP A 479 25.51 10.76 2.92
CA ASP A 479 25.99 11.83 2.05
C ASP A 479 27.05 11.36 1.03
N LYS A 480 26.77 11.54 -0.27
CA LYS A 480 27.71 11.17 -1.34
C LYS A 480 28.77 12.26 -1.59
N GLY A 481 30.02 11.83 -1.79
CA GLY A 481 31.11 12.71 -2.25
C GLY A 481 31.78 13.56 -1.17
N ILE A 482 31.80 13.10 0.08
CA ILE A 482 32.44 13.79 1.21
C ILE A 482 33.80 13.15 1.50
N LYS A 483 34.85 13.98 1.65
CA LYS A 483 36.23 13.52 1.93
C LYS A 483 36.46 13.03 3.36
N ASN A 484 35.66 13.51 4.33
CA ASN A 484 35.76 13.17 5.75
C ASN A 484 34.43 12.59 6.28
N SER A 485 34.08 11.37 5.85
CA SER A 485 32.86 10.67 6.28
C SER A 485 33.01 9.88 7.57
N LEU A 486 34.24 9.73 8.08
CA LEU A 486 34.51 9.05 9.35
C LEU A 486 34.36 10.02 10.52
N VAL A 487 33.49 9.68 11.46
CA VAL A 487 33.13 10.53 12.60
C VAL A 487 33.05 9.70 13.87
N ARG A 488 33.66 10.14 14.97
CA ARG A 488 33.51 9.51 16.28
C ARG A 488 32.20 9.97 16.91
N VAL A 489 31.40 9.04 17.42
CA VAL A 489 30.08 9.34 17.98
C VAL A 489 29.85 8.64 19.31
N ARG A 490 28.89 9.15 20.06
CA ARG A 490 28.28 8.53 21.24
C ARG A 490 26.77 8.48 21.03
N ILE A 491 26.15 7.38 21.44
CA ILE A 491 24.68 7.24 21.44
C ILE A 491 24.21 7.32 22.89
N ILE A 492 23.24 8.20 23.16
CA ILE A 492 22.68 8.38 24.51
C ILE A 492 21.16 8.16 24.52
N ASN A 493 20.69 7.56 25.60
CA ASN A 493 19.28 7.43 25.94
C ASN A 493 19.18 7.51 27.48
N ASN A 494 18.81 8.68 27.99
CA ASN A 494 18.71 8.93 29.42
C ASN A 494 17.63 9.97 29.73
N GLN A 495 17.48 10.31 31.01
CA GLN A 495 16.50 11.31 31.46
C GLN A 495 16.70 12.68 30.77
N LYS A 496 17.94 13.09 30.46
CA LYS A 496 18.23 14.34 29.74
C LYS A 496 17.76 14.33 28.28
N THR A 497 17.55 13.16 27.69
CA THR A 497 16.99 13.00 26.34
C THR A 497 15.52 12.57 26.36
N GLN A 498 14.85 12.62 27.51
CA GLN A 498 13.49 12.11 27.71
C GLN A 498 13.34 10.67 27.20
N PHE A 499 14.35 9.84 27.46
CA PHE A 499 14.43 8.45 27.03
C PHE A 499 14.38 8.23 25.51
N LYS A 500 14.71 9.26 24.72
CA LYS A 500 14.85 9.16 23.25
C LYS A 500 16.32 8.94 22.87
N TRP A 501 16.55 8.14 21.85
CA TRP A 501 17.87 7.91 21.28
C TRP A 501 18.39 9.17 20.57
N VAL A 502 19.55 9.65 20.98
CA VAL A 502 20.24 10.80 20.38
C VAL A 502 21.68 10.43 20.04
N ILE A 503 22.16 10.90 18.89
CA ILE A 503 23.55 10.77 18.46
C ILE A 503 24.29 12.08 18.80
N GLU A 504 25.40 11.97 19.52
CA GLU A 504 26.35 13.06 19.76
C GLU A 504 27.63 12.81 18.96
N VAL A 505 28.03 13.81 18.17
CA VAL A 505 29.30 13.82 17.42
C VAL A 505 30.41 14.32 18.34
N LEU A 506 31.51 13.59 18.40
CA LEU A 506 32.69 13.85 19.24
C LEU A 506 33.87 14.36 18.39
N PRO A 507 34.93 14.93 19.02
CA PRO A 507 36.12 15.43 18.34
C PRO A 507 36.85 14.42 17.46
#